data_AF-A0A7X9FDU8-F1
#
_entry.id   AF-A0A7X9FDU8-F1
#
_cell.length_a   1.000
_cell.length_b   1.000
_cell.length_c   1.000
_cell.angle_alpha   90.00
_cell.angle_beta   90.00
_cell.angle_gamma   90.00
#
_symmetry.space_group_name_H-M   'P 1'
#
loop_
_entity.id
_entity.type
_entity.pdbx_description
1 polymer ?
#
loop_
_entity_poly.entity_id
_entity_poly.type
_entity_poly.pdbx_seq_one_letter_code
_entity_poly.pdbx_strand_id
1 'polypeptide(L)'
;MERSVVALIIGLLILVSPAVGAKYAGEPFSLGVGAGPLGMGGAVVAGPFNAASAYWNPAGLAYTSGRQILTMHAETFGSLLNHDYIGYSSHNGKTKGLNSYGAYLYYLGGGGVKITGYDPVAQWPYVIREENHFDLMLGMSLA
;
A
#
# COMPACT_ATOMS: atom_id res chain seq x y z
N MET A 1 22.94 -3.90 29.09
CA MET A 1 22.43 -3.41 27.78
C MET A 1 22.03 -4.56 26.87
N GLU A 2 22.85 -5.60 26.72
CA GLU A 2 22.59 -6.73 25.81
C GLU A 2 21.33 -7.54 26.14
N ARG A 3 21.07 -7.85 27.42
CA ARG A 3 19.87 -8.61 27.83
C ARG A 3 18.56 -7.86 27.59
N SER A 4 18.59 -6.54 27.69
CA SER A 4 17.42 -5.66 27.47
C SER A 4 17.06 -5.56 25.99
N VAL A 5 18.06 -5.53 25.10
CA VAL A 5 17.86 -5.54 23.64
C VAL A 5 17.29 -6.90 23.21
N VAL A 6 17.83 -8.00 23.73
CA VAL A 6 17.31 -9.34 23.45
C VAL A 6 15.86 -9.49 23.93
N ALA A 7 15.53 -9.00 25.13
CA ALA A 7 14.15 -9.01 25.63
C ALA A 7 13.21 -8.16 24.76
N LEU A 8 13.66 -7.01 24.25
CA LEU A 8 12.88 -6.16 23.34
C LEU A 8 12.61 -6.88 22.01
N ILE A 9 13.63 -7.52 21.41
CA ILE A 9 13.50 -8.25 20.16
C ILE A 9 12.53 -9.44 20.33
N ILE A 10 12.67 -10.21 21.41
CA ILE A 10 11.78 -11.32 21.72
C ILE A 10 10.35 -10.81 21.95
N GLY A 11 10.18 -9.71 22.68
CA GLY A 11 8.87 -9.07 22.87
C GLY A 11 8.24 -8.63 21.55
N LEU A 12 9.03 -8.07 20.63
CA LEU A 12 8.56 -7.67 19.31
C LEU A 12 8.15 -8.87 18.44
N LEU A 13 8.89 -9.98 18.54
CA LEU A 13 8.59 -11.22 17.81
C LEU A 13 7.30 -11.90 18.32
N ILE A 14 6.97 -11.76 19.61
CA ILE A 14 5.74 -12.32 20.20
C ILE A 14 4.49 -11.54 19.76
N LEU A 15 4.62 -10.27 19.36
CA LEU A 15 3.52 -9.45 18.86
C LEU A 15 3.13 -9.76 17.41
N VAL A 16 3.79 -10.72 16.75
CA VAL A 16 3.49 -11.10 15.37
C VAL A 16 2.27 -12.04 15.37
N SER A 17 1.09 -11.49 15.08
CA SER A 17 -0.13 -12.27 14.87
C SER A 17 -0.03 -13.15 13.61
N PRO A 18 -0.63 -14.35 13.59
CA PRO A 18 -0.70 -15.16 12.37
C PRO A 18 -1.46 -14.40 11.29
N ALA A 19 -0.80 -14.15 10.16
CA ALA A 19 -1.42 -13.52 9.00
C ALA A 19 -2.14 -14.57 8.15
N VAL A 20 -3.44 -14.36 7.92
CA VAL A 20 -4.22 -15.15 6.96
C VAL A 20 -4.50 -14.25 5.76
N GLY A 21 -4.06 -14.67 4.57
CA GLY A 21 -4.30 -13.91 3.34
C GLY A 21 -5.78 -13.91 3.00
N ALA A 22 -6.40 -12.73 3.02
CA ALA A 22 -7.74 -12.55 2.49
C ALA A 22 -7.72 -12.68 0.96
N LYS A 23 -8.88 -13.04 0.38
CA LYS A 23 -9.07 -12.93 -1.07
C LYS A 23 -8.80 -11.47 -1.47
N TYR A 24 -7.89 -11.23 -2.41
CA TYR A 24 -7.42 -9.90 -2.85
C TYR A 24 -6.40 -9.18 -1.93
N ALA A 25 -5.78 -9.85 -0.95
CA ALA A 25 -4.77 -9.22 -0.07
C ALA A 25 -3.54 -8.60 -0.80
N GLY A 26 -3.33 -8.93 -2.09
CA GLY A 26 -2.25 -8.38 -2.92
C GLY A 26 -2.68 -7.25 -3.87
N GLU A 27 -3.97 -6.90 -3.91
CA GLU A 27 -4.53 -5.89 -4.81
C GLU A 27 -3.85 -4.51 -4.69
N PRO A 28 -3.49 -4.03 -3.47
CA PRO A 28 -2.72 -2.79 -3.31
C PRO A 28 -1.44 -2.70 -4.14
N PHE A 29 -0.77 -3.82 -4.42
CA PHE A 29 0.47 -3.85 -5.21
C PHE A 29 0.24 -3.85 -6.72
N SER A 30 -0.98 -4.18 -7.15
CA SER A 30 -1.32 -4.32 -8.57
C SER A 30 -1.91 -3.02 -9.13
N LEU A 31 -2.60 -2.23 -8.31
CA LEU A 31 -3.23 -0.97 -8.73
C LEU A 31 -2.23 0.19 -8.95
N GLY A 32 -1.13 0.22 -8.19
CA GLY A 32 -0.13 1.28 -8.26
C GLY A 32 -0.49 2.55 -7.49
N VAL A 33 0.46 3.48 -7.39
CA VAL A 33 0.30 4.77 -6.69
C VAL A 33 0.93 5.95 -7.44
N GLY A 34 0.31 7.12 -7.33
CA GLY A 34 0.78 8.39 -7.86
C GLY A 34 0.37 8.64 -9.33
N ALA A 35 -0.13 9.85 -9.62
CA ALA A 35 -0.59 10.23 -10.96
C ALA A 35 0.49 10.10 -12.03
N GLY A 36 1.74 10.45 -11.73
CA GLY A 36 2.87 10.31 -12.66
C GLY A 36 3.15 8.84 -13.01
N PRO A 37 3.46 7.97 -12.02
CA PRO A 37 3.63 6.54 -12.24
C PRO A 37 2.47 5.87 -12.97
N LEU A 38 1.23 6.18 -12.59
CA LEU A 38 0.04 5.64 -13.25
C LEU A 38 -0.10 6.14 -14.70
N GLY A 39 0.21 7.41 -14.98
CA GLY A 39 0.23 7.97 -16.33
C GLY A 39 1.28 7.33 -17.26
N MET A 40 2.33 6.73 -16.69
CA MET A 40 3.33 5.93 -17.42
C MET A 40 2.99 4.44 -17.47
N GLY A 41 1.79 4.03 -17.04
CA GLY A 41 1.40 2.62 -16.99
C GLY A 41 2.22 1.79 -15.99
N GLY A 42 2.74 2.40 -14.92
CA GLY A 42 3.59 1.75 -13.91
C GLY A 42 5.07 1.62 -14.29
N ALA A 43 5.49 2.16 -15.43
CA ALA A 43 6.88 2.09 -15.90
C ALA A 43 7.83 3.09 -15.20
N VAL A 44 7.98 2.98 -13.88
CA VAL A 44 8.75 3.93 -13.05
C VAL A 44 9.89 3.34 -12.23
N VAL A 45 10.28 2.10 -12.50
CA VAL A 45 11.36 1.41 -11.74
C VAL A 45 12.67 2.20 -11.78
N ALA A 46 13.00 2.82 -12.92
CA ALA A 46 14.21 3.63 -13.10
C ALA A 46 13.98 5.14 -12.88
N GLY A 47 12.80 5.53 -12.41
CA GLY A 47 12.39 6.92 -12.22
C GLY A 47 11.25 7.34 -13.15
N PRO A 48 10.74 8.58 -13.02
CA PRO A 48 11.14 9.62 -12.07
C PRO A 48 10.94 9.26 -10.59
N PHE A 49 11.88 9.68 -9.73
CA PHE A 49 11.85 9.38 -8.29
C PHE A 49 11.19 10.49 -7.47
N ASN A 50 10.32 10.11 -6.53
CA ASN A 50 9.60 11.01 -5.64
C ASN A 50 9.09 10.27 -4.38
N ALA A 51 8.15 10.84 -3.62
CA ALA A 51 7.58 10.21 -2.44
C ALA A 51 6.77 8.91 -2.71
N ALA A 52 6.54 8.54 -3.97
CA ALA A 52 6.03 7.21 -4.36
C ALA A 52 7.16 6.16 -4.50
N SER A 53 8.43 6.54 -4.46
CA SER A 53 9.56 5.60 -4.60
C SER A 53 9.59 4.56 -3.49
N ALA A 54 9.13 4.88 -2.27
CA ALA A 54 9.04 3.88 -1.21
C ALA A 54 8.11 2.69 -1.56
N TYR A 55 7.10 2.93 -2.41
CA TYR A 55 6.20 1.90 -2.95
C TYR A 55 6.78 1.22 -4.20
N TRP A 56 7.25 2.01 -5.19
CA TRP A 56 7.66 1.49 -6.50
C TRP A 56 9.08 0.89 -6.54
N ASN A 57 10.05 1.60 -5.97
CA ASN A 57 11.45 1.20 -5.93
C ASN A 57 12.18 1.93 -4.78
N PRO A 58 12.37 1.27 -3.63
CA PRO A 58 13.08 1.84 -2.47
C PRO A 58 14.46 2.41 -2.80
N ALA A 59 15.21 1.81 -3.72
CA ALA A 59 16.54 2.31 -4.13
C ALA A 59 16.46 3.71 -4.78
N GLY A 60 15.30 4.05 -5.37
CA GLY A 60 15.02 5.37 -5.91
C GLY A 60 15.04 6.49 -4.87
N LEU A 61 14.86 6.17 -3.58
CA LEU A 61 14.91 7.16 -2.50
C LEU A 61 16.27 7.87 -2.42
N ALA A 62 17.36 7.22 -2.84
CA ALA A 62 18.70 7.81 -2.91
C ALA A 62 18.80 8.97 -3.93
N TYR A 63 17.86 9.04 -4.86
CA TYR A 63 17.82 10.03 -5.93
C TYR A 63 16.71 11.07 -5.75
N THR A 64 15.93 10.97 -4.66
CA THR A 64 14.92 12.00 -4.34
C THR A 64 15.59 13.28 -3.85
N SER A 65 14.99 14.42 -4.14
CA SER A 65 15.54 15.72 -3.75
C SER A 65 14.84 16.26 -2.50
N GLY A 66 15.57 16.30 -1.39
CA GLY A 66 15.09 16.87 -0.13
C GLY A 66 13.95 16.06 0.49
N ARG A 67 12.97 16.77 1.07
CA ARG A 67 11.77 16.18 1.70
C ARG A 67 10.59 16.36 0.77
N GLN A 68 9.84 15.29 0.51
CA GLN A 68 8.68 15.28 -0.36
C GLN A 68 7.52 14.55 0.30
N ILE A 69 6.31 15.03 0.03
CA ILE A 69 5.05 14.38 0.39
C ILE A 69 4.27 14.19 -0.90
N LEU A 70 3.65 13.03 -1.07
CA LEU A 70 2.74 12.75 -2.18
C LEU A 70 1.45 12.16 -1.62
N THR A 71 0.33 12.74 -2.04
CA THR A 71 -1.01 12.24 -1.73
C THR A 71 -1.72 11.85 -3.02
N MET A 72 -2.54 10.81 -2.98
CA MET A 72 -3.39 10.37 -4.07
C MET A 72 -4.72 9.92 -3.50
N HIS A 73 -5.80 10.24 -4.22
CA HIS A 73 -7.12 9.67 -4.06
C HIS A 73 -7.58 9.22 -5.44
N ALA A 74 -8.08 8.00 -5.58
CA ALA A 74 -8.73 7.55 -6.79
C ALA A 74 -9.92 6.63 -6.49
N GLU A 75 -10.92 6.76 -7.34
CA GLU A 75 -12.16 5.99 -7.31
C GLU A 75 -12.34 5.27 -8.65
N THR A 76 -12.70 3.99 -8.60
CA THR A 76 -13.03 3.18 -9.78
C THR A 76 -14.40 2.53 -9.62
N PHE A 77 -15.12 2.40 -10.74
CA PHE A 77 -16.43 1.75 -10.83
C PHE A 77 -17.52 2.35 -9.92
N GLY A 78 -17.52 3.67 -9.71
CA GLY A 78 -18.54 4.36 -8.91
C GLY A 78 -18.44 4.02 -7.43
N SER A 79 -17.24 4.15 -6.87
CA SER A 79 -16.91 3.96 -5.46
C SER A 79 -16.92 2.51 -4.97
N LEU A 80 -17.06 1.54 -5.88
CA LEU A 80 -16.87 0.12 -5.57
C LEU A 80 -15.40 -0.19 -5.23
N LEU A 81 -14.45 0.60 -5.74
CA LEU A 81 -13.03 0.46 -5.46
C LEU A 81 -12.40 1.85 -5.27
N ASN A 82 -12.10 2.20 -4.03
CA ASN A 82 -11.43 3.44 -3.66
C ASN A 82 -10.06 3.13 -3.12
N HIS A 83 -9.05 3.87 -3.57
CA HIS A 83 -7.76 3.85 -2.90
C HIS A 83 -7.21 5.23 -2.61
N ASP A 84 -6.54 5.31 -1.48
CA ASP A 84 -5.84 6.50 -1.02
C ASP A 84 -4.40 6.16 -0.73
N TYR A 85 -3.50 7.05 -1.10
CA TYR A 85 -2.10 6.92 -0.78
C TYR A 85 -1.60 8.22 -0.17
N ILE A 86 -0.84 8.10 0.91
CA ILE A 86 0.01 9.16 1.42
C ILE A 86 1.42 8.61 1.61
N GLY A 87 2.38 9.24 0.94
CA GLY A 87 3.78 8.87 1.00
C GLY A 87 4.65 10.06 1.40
N TYR A 88 5.72 9.76 2.10
CA TYR A 88 6.78 10.70 2.45
C TYR A 88 8.13 10.11 2.02
N SER A 89 8.99 10.95 1.47
CA SER A 89 10.39 10.62 1.23
C SER A 89 11.30 11.74 1.70
N SER A 90 12.46 11.37 2.22
CA SER A 90 13.51 12.30 2.63
C SER A 90 14.86 11.74 2.24
N HIS A 91 15.64 12.53 1.51
CA HIS A 91 17.04 12.24 1.22
C HIS A 91 17.93 13.40 1.70
N ASN A 92 19.01 13.06 2.40
CA ASN A 92 20.03 14.00 2.83
C ASN A 92 21.44 13.56 2.41
N GLY A 93 21.83 13.91 1.18
CA GLY A 93 23.14 13.57 0.61
C GLY A 93 24.37 14.14 1.32
N LYS A 94 24.21 14.93 2.40
CA LYS A 94 25.34 15.45 3.20
C LYS A 94 25.84 14.46 4.26
N THR A 95 25.05 13.43 4.57
CA THR A 95 25.36 12.47 5.64
C THR A 95 25.91 11.17 5.05
N LYS A 96 27.00 10.64 5.62
CA LYS A 96 27.52 9.31 5.28
C LYS A 96 26.68 8.24 5.99
N GLY A 97 26.25 7.20 5.29
CA GLY A 97 25.42 6.11 5.82
C GLY A 97 23.97 6.16 5.30
N LEU A 98 23.05 5.52 6.03
CA LEU A 98 21.61 5.59 5.74
C LEU A 98 21.14 7.04 5.78
N ASN A 99 20.89 7.61 4.61
CA ASN A 99 20.56 9.01 4.45
C ASN A 99 19.29 9.25 3.62
N SER A 100 18.71 8.17 3.11
CA SER A 100 17.42 8.14 2.45
C SER A 100 16.44 7.26 3.18
N TYR A 101 15.26 7.80 3.44
CA TYR A 101 14.17 7.06 4.04
C TYR A 101 12.83 7.52 3.48
N GLY A 102 11.89 6.59 3.44
CA GLY A 102 10.53 6.84 3.01
C GLY A 102 9.55 5.99 3.79
N ALA A 103 8.34 6.51 3.92
CA ALA A 103 7.24 5.81 4.57
C ALA A 103 5.96 6.12 3.81
N TYR A 104 5.02 5.19 3.82
CA TYR A 104 3.72 5.40 3.22
C TYR A 104 2.62 4.64 3.93
N LEU A 105 1.41 5.18 3.77
CA LEU A 105 0.16 4.53 4.08
C LEU A 105 -0.64 4.45 2.79
N TYR A 106 -1.11 3.25 2.49
CA TYR A 106 -1.99 2.98 1.37
C TYR A 106 -3.26 2.34 1.92
N TYR A 107 -4.39 2.94 1.60
CA TYR A 107 -5.71 2.42 1.90
C TYR A 107 -6.33 1.99 0.58
N LEU A 108 -6.95 0.81 0.59
CA LEU A 108 -7.81 0.32 -0.46
C LEU A 108 -9.08 -0.19 0.19
N GLY A 109 -10.21 0.32 -0.24
CA GLY A 109 -11.48 -0.12 0.30
C GLY A 109 -12.61 0.19 -0.65
N GLY A 110 -13.65 -0.62 -0.50
CA GLY A 110 -14.71 -0.68 -1.48
C GLY A 110 -15.85 -1.50 -0.92
N GLY A 111 -17.03 -1.30 -1.47
CA GLY A 111 -18.21 -1.94 -0.94
C GLY A 111 -19.38 -1.92 -1.91
N GLY A 112 -20.45 -2.61 -1.57
CA GLY A 112 -21.64 -2.67 -2.41
C GLY A 112 -21.62 -3.78 -3.47
N VAL A 113 -20.65 -4.69 -3.43
CA VAL A 113 -20.60 -5.83 -4.36
C VAL A 113 -21.59 -6.89 -3.88
N LYS A 114 -22.71 -7.01 -4.61
CA LYS A 114 -23.75 -7.98 -4.32
C LYS A 114 -23.37 -9.35 -4.86
N ILE A 115 -23.16 -10.30 -3.97
CA ILE A 115 -23.02 -11.72 -4.32
C ILE A 115 -24.42 -12.28 -4.51
N THR A 116 -24.76 -12.63 -5.74
CA THR A 116 -26.08 -13.16 -6.09
C THR A 116 -26.06 -14.68 -6.21
N GLY A 117 -27.14 -15.29 -5.72
CA GLY A 117 -27.51 -16.67 -5.99
C GLY A 117 -28.54 -16.72 -7.10
N TYR A 118 -28.68 -17.89 -7.71
CA TYR A 118 -29.72 -18.16 -8.69
C TYR A 118 -30.79 -19.05 -8.09
N ASP A 119 -32.05 -18.64 -8.15
CA ASP A 119 -33.19 -19.47 -7.75
C ASP A 119 -33.65 -20.32 -8.96
N PRO A 120 -33.52 -21.65 -8.93
CA PRO A 120 -33.93 -22.51 -10.04
C PRO A 120 -35.45 -22.60 -10.21
N VAL A 121 -36.25 -22.27 -9.19
CA VAL A 121 -37.72 -22.31 -9.25
C VAL A 121 -38.28 -20.96 -9.70
N ALA A 122 -37.85 -19.88 -9.05
CA ALA A 122 -38.30 -18.53 -9.43
C ALA A 122 -37.63 -18.03 -10.72
N GLN A 123 -36.55 -18.68 -11.19
CA GLN A 123 -35.75 -18.31 -12.36
C GLN A 123 -35.17 -16.89 -12.27
N TRP A 124 -35.03 -16.34 -11.07
CA TRP A 124 -34.59 -14.97 -10.80
C TRP A 124 -33.37 -14.96 -9.87
N PRO A 125 -32.44 -14.01 -10.04
CA PRO A 125 -31.32 -13.84 -9.12
C PRO A 125 -31.80 -13.21 -7.81
N TYR A 126 -31.21 -13.64 -6.69
CA TYR A 126 -31.41 -13.02 -5.38
C TYR A 126 -30.06 -12.68 -4.75
N VAL A 127 -30.02 -11.67 -3.90
CA VAL A 127 -28.79 -11.26 -3.20
C VAL A 127 -28.59 -12.18 -2.00
N ILE A 128 -27.48 -12.91 -1.97
CA ILE A 128 -27.09 -13.74 -0.82
C ILE A 128 -26.49 -12.84 0.26
N ARG A 129 -25.55 -11.99 -0.15
CA ARG A 129 -24.85 -11.06 0.73
C ARG A 129 -24.20 -9.94 -0.06
N GLU A 130 -23.88 -8.87 0.65
CA GLU A 130 -23.08 -7.76 0.13
C GLU A 130 -21.68 -7.86 0.74
N GLU A 131 -20.67 -7.74 -0.11
CA GLU A 131 -19.26 -7.78 0.30
C GLU A 131 -18.70 -6.37 0.31
N ASN A 132 -18.02 -6.05 1.40
CA ASN A 132 -17.22 -4.85 1.57
C ASN A 132 -15.81 -5.29 1.96
N HIS A 133 -14.80 -4.53 1.55
CA HIS A 133 -13.42 -4.81 1.92
C HIS A 133 -12.71 -3.53 2.36
N PHE A 134 -11.73 -3.73 3.24
CA PHE A 134 -10.86 -2.71 3.78
C PHE A 134 -9.47 -3.32 3.90
N ASP A 135 -8.55 -2.79 3.11
CA ASP A 135 -7.16 -3.20 3.06
C ASP A 135 -6.30 -1.99 3.39
N LEU A 136 -5.47 -2.14 4.41
CA LEU A 136 -4.53 -1.10 4.83
C LEU A 136 -3.12 -1.65 4.73
N MET A 137 -2.28 -0.89 4.06
CA MET A 137 -0.89 -1.24 3.86
C MET A 137 -0.01 -0.09 4.35
N LEU A 138 0.92 -0.43 5.25
CA LEU A 138 1.93 0.49 5.75
C LEU A 138 3.29 -0.02 5.33
N GLY A 139 4.09 0.87 4.75
CA GLY A 139 5.42 0.54 4.29
C GLY A 139 6.44 1.57 4.77
N MET A 140 7.64 1.08 5.06
CA MET A 140 8.81 1.88 5.38
C MET A 140 10.01 1.34 4.64
N SER A 141 10.81 2.24 4.08
CA SER A 141 11.91 1.91 3.19
C SER A 141 13.11 2.79 3.50
N LEU A 142 14.30 2.22 3.39
CA LEU A 142 15.58 2.88 3.65
C LEU A 142 16.51 2.60 2.46
N ALA A 143 17.30 3.59 2.07
CA ALA A 143 18.30 3.50 1.01
C ALA A 143 19.59 4.23 1.39
#